data_AF-A0A7T4QZ23-F1
#
_entry.id   AF-A0A7T4QZ23-F1
#
_cell.length_a   1.000
_cell.length_b   1.000
_cell.length_c   1.000
_cell.angle_alpha   90.00
_cell.angle_beta   90.00
_cell.angle_gamma   90.00
#
_symmetry.space_group_name_H-M   'P 1'
#
loop_
_entity.id
_entity.type
_entity.pdbx_description
1 polymer ?
#
loop_
_entity_poly.entity_id
_entity_poly.type
_entity_poly.pdbx_seq_one_letter_code
_entity_poly.pdbx_strand_id
1 'polypeptide(L)'
;MTHTIDTQQQQALKALTQQPDTLCYMEALADKDLSGLTWTIYGVPDSNLIIVKAIAGSFEVLASSPSTVLYPAMAERVFGIDVEDQALAAQLSDQLWATYQRDFEKALQGGRD
;
A
#
# COMPACT_ATOMS: atom_id res chain seq x y z
N MET A 1 4.51 22.16 -4.37
CA MET A 1 4.43 21.33 -5.58
C MET A 1 3.22 20.44 -5.39
N THR A 2 2.24 20.52 -6.30
CA THR A 2 1.06 19.65 -6.27
C THR A 2 1.48 18.36 -6.95
N HIS A 3 1.59 17.26 -6.19
CA HIS A 3 1.87 15.95 -6.77
C HIS A 3 0.61 15.49 -7.49
N THR A 4 0.67 15.36 -8.82
CA THR A 4 -0.44 14.85 -9.61
C THR A 4 -0.52 13.34 -9.41
N ILE A 5 -1.59 12.88 -8.79
CA ILE A 5 -1.88 11.46 -8.67
C ILE A 5 -2.20 10.92 -10.07
N ASP A 6 -1.41 9.96 -10.54
CA ASP A 6 -1.72 9.22 -11.77
C ASP A 6 -2.98 8.38 -11.52
N THR A 7 -4.12 8.91 -11.97
CA THR A 7 -5.43 8.32 -11.68
C THR A 7 -5.60 6.98 -12.39
N GLN A 8 -5.00 6.78 -13.56
CA GLN A 8 -5.07 5.51 -14.28
C GLN A 8 -4.25 4.44 -13.55
N GLN A 9 -3.05 4.78 -13.10
CA GLN A 9 -2.24 3.88 -12.28
C GLN A 9 -2.95 3.52 -10.97
N GLN A 10 -3.51 4.50 -10.26
CA GLN A 10 -4.24 4.25 -9.02
C GLN A 10 -5.46 3.34 -9.24
N GLN A 11 -6.24 3.55 -10.30
CA GLN A 11 -7.37 2.69 -10.63
C GLN A 11 -6.93 1.24 -10.90
N ALA A 12 -5.83 1.05 -11.64
CA ALA A 12 -5.28 -0.28 -11.90
C ALA A 12 -4.84 -0.97 -10.59
N LEU A 13 -4.13 -0.27 -9.70
CA LEU A 13 -3.71 -0.82 -8.42
C LEU A 13 -4.90 -1.17 -7.52
N LYS A 14 -5.92 -0.30 -7.47
CA LYS A 14 -7.16 -0.59 -6.72
C LYS A 14 -7.84 -1.85 -7.22
N ALA A 15 -7.95 -1.99 -8.55
CA ALA A 15 -8.53 -3.19 -9.15
C ALA A 15 -7.75 -4.45 -8.76
N LEU A 16 -6.41 -4.42 -8.78
CA LEU A 16 -5.58 -5.54 -8.33
C LEU A 16 -5.86 -5.89 -6.86
N THR A 17 -5.89 -4.92 -5.94
CA THR A 17 -6.15 -5.19 -4.51
C THR A 17 -7.53 -5.78 -4.20
N GLN A 18 -8.45 -5.79 -5.16
CA GLN A 18 -9.80 -6.36 -5.04
C GLN A 18 -9.93 -7.74 -5.69
N GLN A 19 -8.89 -8.23 -6.36
CA GLN A 19 -8.90 -9.55 -6.98
C GLN A 19 -8.87 -10.65 -5.90
N PRO A 20 -9.60 -11.75 -6.10
CA PRO A 20 -9.78 -12.79 -5.09
C PRO A 20 -8.48 -13.57 -4.76
N ASP A 21 -7.53 -13.57 -5.67
CA ASP A 21 -6.22 -14.21 -5.57
C ASP A 21 -5.15 -13.28 -4.98
N THR A 22 -5.44 -12.00 -4.77
CA THR A 22 -4.51 -11.09 -4.09
C THR A 22 -4.38 -11.45 -2.62
N LEU A 23 -3.14 -11.63 -2.17
CA LEU A 23 -2.80 -11.98 -0.81
C LEU A 23 -2.73 -10.73 0.05
N CYS A 24 -3.56 -10.63 1.09
CA CYS A 24 -3.47 -9.55 2.08
C CYS A 24 -2.58 -10.02 3.25
N TYR A 25 -1.35 -9.51 3.30
CA TYR A 25 -0.37 -9.91 4.33
C TYR A 25 -0.59 -9.18 5.66
N MET A 26 -0.90 -7.89 5.59
CA MET A 26 -1.15 -7.07 6.77
C MET A 26 -2.27 -6.10 6.45
N GLU A 27 -3.33 -6.11 7.25
CA GLU A 27 -4.55 -5.32 7.01
C GLU A 27 -4.68 -4.17 8.01
N ALA A 28 -4.99 -2.98 7.50
CA ALA A 28 -5.38 -1.80 8.28
C ALA A 28 -4.47 -1.51 9.49
N LEU A 29 -3.15 -1.67 9.31
CA LEU A 29 -2.16 -1.36 10.34
C LEU A 29 -2.22 0.13 10.66
N ALA A 30 -2.59 0.46 11.90
CA ALA A 30 -2.62 1.85 12.35
C ALA A 30 -1.20 2.44 12.34
N ASP A 31 -1.08 3.65 11.80
CA ASP A 31 0.15 4.42 11.92
C ASP A 31 0.36 4.84 13.38
N LYS A 32 1.61 4.75 13.84
CA LYS A 32 2.00 5.04 15.22
C LYS A 32 2.04 6.54 15.53
N ASP A 33 2.33 7.36 14.52
CA ASP A 33 2.59 8.80 14.66
C ASP A 33 1.36 9.61 14.22
N LEU A 34 0.63 9.13 13.20
CA LEU A 34 -0.54 9.81 12.66
C LEU A 34 -1.84 9.01 12.84
N SER A 35 -2.55 9.31 13.94
CA SER A 35 -3.84 8.66 14.24
C SER A 35 -4.85 8.84 13.10
N GLY A 36 -5.40 7.73 12.62
CA GLY A 36 -6.37 7.67 11.51
C GLY A 36 -5.74 7.38 10.14
N LEU A 37 -4.41 7.38 10.04
CA LEU A 37 -3.71 6.79 8.90
C LEU A 37 -3.58 5.27 9.11
N THR A 38 -3.91 4.49 8.08
CA THR A 38 -3.76 3.04 8.08
C THR A 38 -3.01 2.55 6.85
N TRP A 39 -2.26 1.47 7.04
CA TRP A 39 -1.43 0.84 6.02
C TRP A 39 -1.91 -0.59 5.77
N THR A 40 -1.98 -0.99 4.51
CA THR A 40 -2.30 -2.37 4.12
C THR A 40 -1.29 -2.85 3.09
N ILE A 41 -0.78 -4.06 3.28
CA ILE A 41 0.25 -4.66 2.42
C ILE A 41 -0.35 -5.87 1.71
N TYR A 42 -0.25 -5.87 0.39
CA TYR A 42 -0.73 -6.93 -0.48
C TYR A 42 0.41 -7.55 -1.31
N GLY A 43 0.28 -8.83 -1.63
CA GLY A 43 1.04 -9.51 -2.68
C GLY A 43 0.10 -9.92 -3.82
N VAL A 44 0.47 -9.64 -5.06
CA VAL A 44 -0.29 -10.06 -6.27
C VAL A 44 0.42 -11.23 -6.94
N PRO A 45 -0.11 -12.46 -6.83
CA PRO A 45 0.56 -13.67 -7.33
C PRO A 45 0.96 -13.63 -8.79
N ASP A 46 0.03 -13.25 -9.68
CA ASP A 46 0.22 -13.31 -11.14
C ASP A 46 1.34 -12.40 -11.64
N SER A 47 1.56 -11.27 -10.96
CA SER A 47 2.53 -10.25 -11.36
C SER A 47 3.76 -10.16 -10.44
N ASN A 48 3.83 -10.99 -9.39
CA ASN A 48 4.86 -10.92 -8.35
C ASN A 48 5.04 -9.50 -7.79
N LEU A 49 3.94 -8.77 -7.55
CA LEU A 49 3.97 -7.38 -7.08
C LEU A 49 3.70 -7.30 -5.58
N ILE A 50 4.43 -6.43 -4.90
CA ILE A 50 4.04 -5.91 -3.58
C ILE A 50 3.30 -4.60 -3.79
N ILE A 51 2.13 -4.46 -3.16
CA ILE A 51 1.34 -3.24 -3.15
C ILE A 51 1.19 -2.77 -1.71
N VAL A 52 1.44 -1.48 -1.48
CA VAL A 52 1.11 -0.80 -0.22
C VAL A 52 -0.02 0.16 -0.48
N LYS A 53 -1.07 0.07 0.34
CA LYS A 53 -2.20 0.98 0.36
C LYS A 53 -2.17 1.80 1.65
N ALA A 54 -2.26 3.11 1.50
CA ALA A 54 -2.39 4.06 2.61
C ALA A 54 -3.78 4.71 2.57
N ILE A 55 -4.49 4.71 3.71
CA ILE A 55 -5.80 5.34 3.84
C ILE A 55 -5.78 6.30 5.03
N ALA A 56 -6.14 7.56 4.78
CA ALA A 56 -6.34 8.60 5.79
C ALA A 56 -7.69 9.29 5.55
N GLY A 57 -8.70 8.97 6.36
CA GLY A 57 -10.07 9.43 6.12
C GLY A 57 -10.58 8.99 4.74
N SER A 58 -10.96 9.94 3.88
CA SER A 58 -11.38 9.66 2.49
C SER A 58 -10.22 9.68 1.48
N PHE A 59 -9.00 9.99 1.92
CA PHE A 59 -7.83 10.01 1.04
C PHE A 59 -7.17 8.63 1.01
N GLU A 60 -7.09 8.05 -0.18
CA GLU A 60 -6.50 6.74 -0.41
C GLU A 60 -5.50 6.83 -1.56
N VAL A 61 -4.31 6.27 -1.33
CA VAL A 61 -3.25 6.17 -2.33
C VAL A 61 -2.51 4.85 -2.21
N LEU A 62 -2.09 4.32 -3.36
CA LEU A 62 -1.39 3.05 -3.48
C LEU A 62 -0.04 3.25 -4.18
N ALA A 63 0.95 2.46 -3.75
CA ALA A 63 2.21 2.29 -4.43
C ALA A 63 2.48 0.80 -4.63
N SER A 64 3.24 0.47 -5.67
CA SER A 64 3.56 -0.92 -6.01
C SER A 64 4.97 -1.05 -6.54
N SER A 65 5.60 -2.19 -6.29
CA SER A 65 6.86 -2.57 -6.91
C SER A 65 6.94 -4.09 -7.09
N PRO A 66 7.63 -4.60 -8.14
CA PRO A 66 7.96 -6.01 -8.24
C PRO A 66 8.75 -6.49 -7.03
N SER A 67 8.37 -7.66 -6.51
CA SER A 67 9.13 -8.42 -5.54
C SER A 67 10.41 -8.95 -6.19
N THR A 68 11.53 -8.87 -5.48
CA THR A 68 12.81 -9.49 -5.87
C THR A 68 12.88 -10.96 -5.48
N VAL A 69 11.99 -11.41 -4.59
CA VAL A 69 11.89 -12.80 -4.18
C VAL A 69 11.21 -13.57 -5.32
N LEU A 70 11.87 -14.61 -5.81
CA LEU A 70 11.37 -15.44 -6.92
C LEU A 70 10.95 -16.84 -6.45
N TYR A 71 11.46 -17.29 -5.31
CA TYR A 71 11.14 -18.60 -4.73
C TYR A 71 11.04 -18.49 -3.20
N PRO A 72 9.99 -19.02 -2.55
CA PRO A 72 8.79 -19.60 -3.19
C PRO A 72 8.06 -18.56 -4.04
N ALA A 73 7.26 -18.99 -5.03
CA ALA A 73 6.50 -18.05 -5.86
C ALA A 73 5.51 -17.27 -4.99
N MET A 74 5.12 -16.05 -5.40
CA MET A 74 4.20 -15.24 -4.58
C MET A 74 2.88 -15.96 -4.29
N ALA A 75 2.35 -16.75 -5.23
CA ALA A 75 1.17 -17.61 -5.05
C ALA A 75 1.31 -18.62 -3.89
N GLU A 76 2.53 -18.99 -3.52
CA GLU A 76 2.84 -19.98 -2.47
C GLU A 76 3.11 -19.31 -1.11
N ARG A 77 3.26 -17.98 -1.08
CA ARG A 77 3.52 -17.19 0.13
C ARG A 77 2.28 -16.93 0.98
N VAL A 78 1.22 -17.73 0.84
CA VAL A 78 -0.08 -17.53 1.51
C VAL A 78 -0.01 -17.48 3.04
N PHE A 79 1.02 -18.10 3.63
CA PHE A 79 1.19 -18.17 5.08
C PHE A 79 2.07 -17.07 5.67
N GLY A 80 2.65 -16.19 4.86
CA GLY A 80 3.50 -15.13 5.36
C GLY A 80 4.26 -14.39 4.28
N ILE A 81 4.60 -13.14 4.59
CA ILE A 81 5.44 -12.30 3.77
C ILE A 81 6.92 -12.63 4.00
N ASP A 82 7.70 -12.62 2.93
CA ASP A 82 9.16 -12.76 3.00
C ASP A 82 9.80 -11.48 3.58
N VAL A 83 10.98 -11.59 4.19
CA VAL A 83 11.64 -10.45 4.85
C VAL A 83 12.00 -9.37 3.82
N GLU A 84 12.43 -9.76 2.63
CA GLU A 84 12.76 -8.86 1.55
C GLU A 84 11.52 -8.13 1.01
N ASP A 85 10.38 -8.83 0.94
CA ASP A 85 9.09 -8.23 0.58
C ASP A 85 8.59 -7.26 1.66
N GLN A 86 8.83 -7.58 2.93
CA GLN A 86 8.52 -6.69 4.05
C GLN A 86 9.38 -5.41 3.99
N ALA A 87 10.67 -5.54 3.67
CA ALA A 87 11.56 -4.40 3.48
C ALA A 87 11.10 -3.53 2.29
N LEU A 88 10.69 -4.15 1.19
CA LEU A 88 10.13 -3.45 0.04
C LEU A 88 8.83 -2.71 0.40
N ALA A 89 7.94 -3.33 1.17
CA ALA A 89 6.72 -2.68 1.65
C ALA A 89 7.02 -1.48 2.55
N ALA A 90 8.06 -1.55 3.40
CA ALA A 90 8.51 -0.42 4.20
C ALA A 90 9.00 0.74 3.31
N GLN A 91 9.81 0.45 2.29
CA GLN A 91 10.27 1.45 1.32
C GLN A 91 9.12 2.13 0.57
N LEU A 92 8.12 1.36 0.16
CA LEU A 92 6.91 1.90 -0.50
C LEU A 92 6.09 2.78 0.46
N SER A 93 6.00 2.40 1.73
CA SER A 93 5.33 3.21 2.77
C SER A 93 6.05 4.54 2.97
N ASP A 94 7.38 4.51 3.09
CA ASP A 94 8.22 5.70 3.22
C ASP A 94 8.09 6.62 1.99
N GLN A 95 8.03 6.04 0.79
CA GLN A 95 7.80 6.79 -0.44
C GLN A 95 6.44 7.47 -0.46
N LEU A 96 5.37 6.75 -0.08
CA LEU A 96 4.03 7.32 0.01
C LEU A 96 3.98 8.45 1.03
N TRP A 97 4.58 8.26 2.20
CA TRP A 97 4.68 9.30 3.22
C TRP A 97 5.41 10.55 2.71
N ALA A 98 6.63 10.38 2.19
CA ALA A 98 7.43 11.48 1.68
C ALA A 98 6.73 12.28 0.56
N THR A 99 5.88 11.61 -0.22
CA THR A 99 5.15 12.22 -1.34
C THR A 99 3.85 12.90 -0.88
N TYR A 100 3.09 12.28 0.02
CA TYR A 100 1.70 12.65 0.32
C TYR A 100 1.45 13.05 1.78
N GLN A 101 2.48 13.28 2.59
CA GLN A 101 2.35 13.67 4.00
C GLN A 101 1.29 14.74 4.23
N ARG A 102 1.34 15.84 3.45
CA ARG A 102 0.39 16.96 3.61
C ARG A 102 -1.04 16.58 3.28
N ASP A 103 -1.25 15.71 2.31
CA ASP A 103 -2.57 15.24 1.92
C ASP A 103 -3.15 14.31 2.98
N PHE A 104 -2.33 13.42 3.56
CA PHE A 104 -2.72 12.60 4.72
C PHE A 104 -3.13 13.47 5.91
N GLU A 105 -2.28 14.42 6.32
CA GLU A 105 -2.56 15.33 7.43
C GLU A 105 -3.84 16.14 7.20
N LYS A 106 -4.02 16.69 6.00
CA LYS A 106 -5.21 17.46 5.65
C LYS A 106 -6.48 16.61 5.67
N ALA A 107 -6.42 15.39 5.13
CA ALA A 107 -7.57 14.49 5.06
C ALA A 107 -8.07 14.09 6.46
N LEU A 108 -7.17 14.00 7.45
CA LEU A 108 -7.51 13.69 8.84
C LEU A 108 -8.01 14.90 9.63
N GLN A 109 -7.59 16.11 9.26
CA GLN A 109 -8.08 17.34 9.88
C GLN A 109 -9.48 17.73 9.40
N GLY A 110 -9.83 17.42 8.15
CA GLY A 110 -11.12 17.74 7.54
C GLY A 110 -12.32 16.90 8.01
N GLY A 111 -12.14 15.98 8.96
CA GLY A 111 -13.19 15.14 9.54
C GLY A 111 -13.74 15.63 10.89
N ARG A 112 -13.39 16.85 11.33
CA ARG A 112 -13.94 17.49 12.53
C ARG A 112 -14.94 18.59 12.13
N ASP A 113 -16.11 18.17 11.66
CA ASP A 113 -17.31 19.02 11.60
C ASP A 113 -18.38 18.45 12.54
#